data_AF-A0AAD9JIX7-F1
#
_entry.id   AF-A0AAD9JIX7-F1
#
_cell.length_a   1.000
_cell.length_b   1.000
_cell.length_c   1.000
_cell.angle_alpha   90.00
_cell.angle_beta   90.00
_cell.angle_gamma   90.00
#
_symmetry.space_group_name_H-M   'P 1'
#
loop_
_entity.id
_entity.type
_entity.pdbx_description
1 polymer ?
#
loop_
_entity_poly.entity_id
_entity_poly.type
_entity_poly.pdbx_seq_one_letter_code
_entity_poly.pdbx_strand_id
1 'polypeptide(L)'
;MPRYCLFGDTVNTASRMESNGLPEKIHMSIDTKRLLEKYRNFLISPCQEIEIKGKGRMQTFWLDGYVDEGPSPVISCGDSLSGRVISLLDEVKV
;
A
#
# COMPACT_ATOMS: atom_id res chain seq x y z
N MET A 1 -2.80 29.35 23.24
CA MET A 1 -1.85 28.24 23.04
C MET A 1 -1.59 28.06 21.56
N PRO A 2 -0.33 27.92 21.11
CA PRO A 2 -0.02 27.69 19.69
C PRO A 2 -0.47 26.29 19.26
N ARG A 3 -1.07 26.18 18.07
CA ARG A 3 -1.45 24.90 17.42
C ARG A 3 -0.64 24.73 16.15
N TYR A 4 -0.03 23.56 15.96
CA TYR A 4 0.65 23.20 14.73
C TYR A 4 -0.37 22.85 13.65
N CYS A 5 -0.20 23.42 12.47
CA CYS A 5 -1.03 23.16 11.31
C CYS A 5 -0.16 22.68 10.15
N LEU A 6 -0.58 21.60 9.48
CA LEU A 6 0.04 21.11 8.25
C LEU A 6 -0.66 21.71 7.04
N PHE A 7 0.10 22.07 6.02
CA PHE A 7 -0.41 22.70 4.80
C PHE A 7 0.22 22.07 3.56
N GLY A 8 -0.47 22.16 2.42
CA GLY A 8 0.02 21.73 1.12
C GLY A 8 -0.94 20.83 0.35
N ASP A 9 -0.54 20.44 -0.84
CA ASP A 9 -1.40 19.71 -1.77
C ASP A 9 -1.72 18.29 -1.28
N THR A 10 -0.81 17.67 -0.54
CA THR A 10 -1.02 16.33 0.02
C THR A 10 -2.15 16.34 1.04
N VAL A 11 -2.17 17.30 1.98
CA VAL A 11 -3.24 17.40 2.98
C VAL A 11 -4.56 17.82 2.33
N ASN A 12 -4.52 18.67 1.30
CA ASN A 12 -5.70 19.01 0.51
C ASN A 12 -6.26 17.79 -0.21
N THR A 13 -5.41 16.99 -0.86
CA THR A 13 -5.83 15.77 -1.56
C THR A 13 -6.43 14.77 -0.57
N ALA A 14 -5.76 14.53 0.57
CA ALA A 14 -6.24 13.61 1.60
C ALA A 14 -7.61 14.03 2.16
N SER A 15 -7.80 15.32 2.47
CA SER A 15 -9.08 15.86 2.92
C SER A 15 -10.20 15.65 1.90
N ARG A 16 -9.91 15.78 0.59
CA ARG A 16 -10.89 15.50 -0.47
C ARG A 16 -11.20 14.02 -0.60
N MET A 17 -10.21 13.15 -0.41
CA MET A 17 -10.43 11.70 -0.44
C MET A 17 -11.30 11.24 0.72
N GLU A 18 -11.08 11.78 1.91
CA GLU A 18 -11.95 11.56 3.08
C GLU A 18 -13.37 12.06 2.84
N SER A 19 -13.52 13.27 2.31
CA SER A 19 -14.84 13.89 2.06
C SER A 19 -15.69 13.12 1.04
N ASN A 20 -15.05 12.44 0.08
CA ASN A 20 -15.71 11.58 -0.92
C ASN A 20 -15.64 10.09 -0.54
N GLY A 21 -15.21 9.79 0.69
CA GLY A 21 -15.09 8.44 1.21
C GLY A 21 -16.44 7.83 1.57
N LEU A 22 -16.47 6.51 1.72
CA LEU A 22 -17.58 5.80 2.33
C LEU A 22 -17.30 5.58 3.82
N PRO A 23 -18.32 5.62 4.69
CA PRO A 23 -18.14 5.29 6.10
C PRO A 23 -17.59 3.87 6.26
N GLU A 24 -16.74 3.68 7.27
CA GLU A 24 -16.09 2.39 7.59
C GLU A 24 -15.20 1.81 6.47
N LYS A 25 -14.82 2.61 5.47
CA LYS A 25 -13.89 2.21 4.42
C LYS A 25 -12.68 3.13 4.36
N ILE A 26 -11.52 2.55 4.07
CA ILE A 26 -10.26 3.28 3.95
C ILE A 26 -10.03 3.63 2.48
N HIS A 27 -10.17 4.92 2.15
CA HIS A 27 -9.98 5.43 0.80
C HIS A 27 -8.50 5.75 0.55
N MET A 28 -7.95 5.33 -0.58
CA MET A 28 -6.53 5.48 -0.88
C MET A 28 -6.27 5.86 -2.35
N SER A 29 -5.19 6.65 -2.55
CA SER A 29 -4.77 7.13 -3.87
C SER A 29 -3.96 6.08 -4.59
N ILE A 30 -3.76 6.28 -5.90
CA ILE A 30 -2.93 5.39 -6.72
C ILE A 30 -1.47 5.32 -6.24
N ASP A 31 -0.94 6.42 -5.70
CA ASP A 31 0.44 6.45 -5.18
C ASP A 31 0.58 5.57 -3.94
N THR A 32 -0.39 5.65 -3.02
CA THR A 32 -0.45 4.77 -1.85
C THR A 32 -0.60 3.30 -2.27
N LYS A 33 -1.43 3.03 -3.28
CA LYS A 33 -1.61 1.67 -3.83
C LYS A 33 -0.30 1.07 -4.33
N ARG A 34 0.47 1.82 -5.12
CA ARG A 34 1.78 1.38 -5.64
C ARG A 34 2.79 1.09 -4.52
N LEU A 35 2.72 1.80 -3.41
CA LEU A 35 3.56 1.53 -2.25
C LEU A 35 3.14 0.25 -1.53
N LEU A 36 1.83 0.03 -1.35
CA LEU A 36 1.29 -1.16 -0.68
C LEU A 36 1.47 -2.44 -1.50
N GLU A 37 1.47 -2.35 -2.83
CA GLU A 37 1.74 -3.50 -3.72
C GLU A 37 3.09 -4.17 -3.46
N LYS A 38 4.07 -3.43 -2.91
CA LYS A 38 5.39 -3.99 -2.57
C LYS A 38 5.32 -5.03 -1.46
N TYR A 39 4.33 -4.94 -0.58
CA TYR A 39 4.23 -5.79 0.60
C TYR A 39 3.30 -7.01 0.38
N ARG A 40 2.49 -7.03 -0.71
CA ARG A 40 1.61 -8.15 -1.14
C ARG A 40 0.62 -8.73 -0.11
N ASN A 41 0.54 -8.14 1.07
CA ASN A 41 -0.27 -8.53 2.20
C ASN A 41 -1.53 -7.66 2.36
N PHE A 42 -1.77 -6.70 1.46
CA PHE A 42 -2.93 -5.82 1.50
C PHE A 42 -3.97 -6.21 0.46
N LEU A 43 -5.24 -6.30 0.89
CA LEU A 43 -6.38 -6.51 0.01
C LEU A 43 -6.90 -5.16 -0.45
N ILE A 44 -6.81 -4.92 -1.76
CA ILE A 44 -7.14 -3.63 -2.37
C ILE A 44 -8.19 -3.84 -3.46
N SER A 45 -9.30 -3.11 -3.38
CA SER A 45 -10.35 -3.10 -4.40
C SER A 45 -10.35 -1.79 -5.20
N PRO A 46 -10.57 -1.82 -6.52
CA PRO A 46 -10.71 -0.60 -7.31
C PRO A 46 -12.00 0.15 -6.95
N CYS A 47 -11.92 1.48 -6.91
CA CYS A 47 -13.06 2.37 -6.78
C CYS A 47 -13.34 3.07 -8.12
N GLN A 48 -14.49 3.72 -8.20
CA GLN A 48 -14.81 4.64 -9.28
C GLN A 48 -13.87 5.85 -9.27
N GLU A 49 -13.58 6.39 -10.45
CA GLU A 49 -12.81 7.62 -10.57
C GLU A 49 -13.55 8.79 -9.92
N ILE A 50 -12.82 9.57 -9.11
CA ILE A 50 -13.34 10.77 -8.48
C ILE A 50 -12.71 12.02 -9.10
N GLU A 51 -13.49 13.09 -9.21
CA GLU A 51 -12.99 14.37 -9.68
C GLU A 51 -12.44 15.17 -8.50
N ILE A 52 -11.12 15.37 -8.48
CA ILE A 52 -10.44 16.20 -7.49
C ILE A 52 -10.16 17.56 -8.10
N LYS A 53 -10.70 18.61 -7.47
CA LYS A 53 -10.46 20.00 -7.86
C LYS A 53 -8.95 20.28 -7.95
N GLY A 54 -8.49 20.71 -9.13
CA GLY A 54 -7.10 21.04 -9.40
C GLY A 54 -6.22 19.88 -9.86
N LYS A 55 -6.66 18.62 -9.70
CA LYS A 55 -5.96 17.43 -10.25
C LYS A 55 -6.73 16.72 -11.37
N GLY A 56 -8.01 17.02 -11.54
CA GLY A 56 -8.87 16.36 -12.52
C GLY A 56 -9.38 15.01 -12.03
N ARG A 57 -9.66 14.10 -12.96
CA ARG A 57 -10.12 12.75 -12.61
C ARG A 57 -8.97 11.91 -12.11
N MET A 58 -9.15 11.34 -10.92
CA MET A 58 -8.16 10.47 -10.30
C MET A 58 -8.81 9.12 -9.98
N GLN A 59 -8.14 8.06 -10.39
CA GLN A 59 -8.51 6.71 -10.00
C GLN A 59 -8.13 6.46 -8.55
N THR A 60 -9.06 5.91 -7.78
CA THR A 60 -8.89 5.62 -6.36
C THR A 60 -9.20 4.16 -6.05
N PHE A 61 -8.79 3.75 -4.85
CA PHE A 61 -8.88 2.37 -4.40
C PHE A 61 -9.36 2.32 -2.96
N TRP A 62 -9.95 1.20 -2.57
CA TRP A 62 -10.32 0.87 -1.21
C TRP A 62 -9.31 -0.12 -0.64
N LEU A 63 -8.90 0.11 0.60
CA LEU A 63 -8.19 -0.89 1.39
C LEU A 63 -9.23 -1.68 2.20
N ASP A 64 -9.43 -2.94 1.83
CA ASP A 64 -10.41 -3.81 2.46
C ASP A 64 -9.84 -4.60 3.65
N GLY A 65 -8.51 -4.80 3.69
CA GLY A 65 -7.90 -5.49 4.81
C GLY A 65 -6.44 -5.87 4.59
N TYR A 66 -5.97 -6.69 5.53
CA TYR A 66 -4.60 -7.18 5.60
C TYR A 66 -4.61 -8.69 5.82
N VAL A 67 -3.66 -9.40 5.20
CA VAL A 67 -3.46 -10.84 5.33
C VAL A 67 -2.05 -11.07 5.89
N ASP A 68 -1.96 -11.61 7.10
CA ASP A 68 -0.66 -11.96 7.74
C ASP A 68 0.13 -12.99 6.93
N GLU A 69 -0.59 -13.97 6.36
CA GLU A 69 -0.08 -14.96 5.43
C GLU A 69 -0.26 -14.42 4.00
N GLY A 70 0.50 -13.39 3.63
CA GLY A 70 0.51 -12.92 2.24
C GLY A 70 0.77 -14.12 1.30
N PRO A 71 0.16 -14.19 0.11
CA PRO A 71 0.50 -15.25 -0.85
C PRO A 71 2.01 -15.17 -1.03
N SER A 72 2.70 -16.22 -0.56
CA SER A 72 4.13 -16.37 -0.74
C SER A 72 4.43 -16.06 -2.20
N PRO A 73 5.53 -15.39 -2.54
CA PRO A 73 5.92 -15.29 -3.95
C PRO A 73 6.15 -16.72 -4.43
N VAL A 74 5.12 -17.35 -4.99
CA VAL A 74 5.26 -18.56 -5.77
C VAL A 74 6.09 -18.12 -6.96
N ILE A 75 7.39 -18.35 -6.85
CA ILE A 75 8.30 -18.40 -7.98
C ILE A 75 7.82 -19.61 -8.78
N SER A 76 6.88 -19.40 -9.69
CA SER A 76 6.49 -20.40 -10.68
C SER A 76 7.34 -20.20 -11.92
N CYS A 77 8.48 -20.88 -11.94
CA CYS A 77 9.01 -21.58 -13.11
C CYS A 77 10.10 -22.51 -12.58
N GLY A 78 10.00 -23.79 -12.93
CA GLY A 78 10.75 -24.86 -12.28
C GLY A 78 12.25 -24.65 -12.30
N ASP A 79 12.85 -24.61 -11.12
CA ASP A 79 14.21 -25.07 -10.89
C ASP A 79 14.19 -25.98 -9.66
N SER A 80 14.51 -27.25 -9.91
CA SER A 80 14.60 -28.28 -8.89
C SER A 80 15.89 -28.09 -8.10
N LEU A 81 15.93 -27.22 -7.09
CA LEU A 81 17.03 -27.15 -6.12
C LEU A 81 16.45 -26.68 -4.77
N SER A 82 15.89 -27.54 -3.94
CA SER A 82 16.64 -28.47 -3.08
C SER A 82 18.14 -28.15 -3.04
N GLY A 83 18.52 -27.28 -2.11
CA GLY A 83 19.91 -27.15 -1.68
C GLY A 83 20.44 -25.73 -1.71
N ARG A 84 20.81 -25.26 -0.50
CA ARG A 84 21.83 -24.25 -0.21
C ARG A 84 21.41 -22.78 -0.33
N VAL A 85 20.68 -22.27 0.66
CA VAL A 85 20.99 -20.95 1.26
C VAL A 85 20.68 -21.00 2.76
N ILE A 86 21.38 -21.87 3.50
CA ILE A 86 21.56 -21.73 4.95
C ILE A 86 23.06 -21.91 5.19
N SER A 87 23.82 -20.84 5.01
CA SER A 87 25.22 -20.76 5.47
C SER A 87 25.73 -19.34 5.30
N LEU A 88 25.36 -18.43 6.20
CA LEU A 88 26.10 -17.17 6.37
C LEU A 88 25.86 -16.48 7.72
N LEU A 89 25.42 -17.21 8.75
CA LEU A 89 25.30 -16.70 10.12
C LEU A 89 25.80 -17.71 11.17
N ASP A 90 27.00 -18.27 10.97
CA ASP A 90 27.65 -19.08 12.02
C ASP A 90 29.19 -18.99 12.10
N GLU A 91 29.84 -17.95 11.56
CA GLU A 91 31.29 -17.76 11.74
C GLU A 91 31.69 -16.32 12.08
N VAL A 92 31.28 -15.86 13.27
CA VAL A 92 32.11 -14.93 14.04
C VAL A 92 32.31 -15.54 15.43
N LYS A 93 33.33 -16.40 15.51
CA LYS A 93 33.92 -16.86 16.77
C LYS A 93 35.18 -16.04 17.03
N VAL A 94 35.14 -15.23 18.08
CA VAL A 94 36.28 -15.03 19.00
C VAL A 94 35.81 -15.55 20.34
#